data_AF-A0A2V7R403-F1
#
_entry.id   AF-A0A2V7R403-F1
#
_cell.length_a   1.000
_cell.length_b   1.000
_cell.length_c   1.000
_cell.angle_alpha   90.00
_cell.angle_beta   90.00
_cell.angle_gamma   90.00
#
_symmetry.space_group_name_H-M   'P 1'
#
loop_
_entity.id
_entity.type
_entity.pdbx_description
1 polymer ?
#
loop_
_entity_poly.entity_id
_entity_poly.type
_entity_poly.pdbx_seq_one_letter_code
_entity_poly.pdbx_strand_id
1 'polypeptide(L)'
;MLGVVISAKRHVTFYRDQSKREKLLDILQDKKFAPITMTYTVRDARGRKLAKLGKNWLFNAIRKRWYVWAPNGTLLFLAKEDSIILSLLRRFLGPLFGILRTNFIFLPAGTEDVIGEFKRKFTILDRYVLDMTSDPQRLMDRRIAIALGVMLDTGERR
;
A
#
# COMPACT_ATOMS: atom_id res chain seq x y z
N MET A 1 4.42 -35.12 8.46
CA MET A 1 5.50 -34.12 8.25
C MET A 1 4.93 -32.94 7.48
N LEU A 2 4.79 -31.77 8.11
CA LEU A 2 4.42 -30.54 7.39
C LEU A 2 5.62 -30.07 6.58
N GLY A 3 5.56 -30.25 5.25
CA GLY A 3 6.56 -29.72 4.34
C GLY A 3 6.63 -28.20 4.48
N VAL A 4 7.79 -27.69 4.90
CA VAL A 4 8.07 -26.26 4.84
C VAL A 4 8.13 -25.88 3.35
N VAL A 5 7.09 -25.22 2.86
CA VAL A 5 7.11 -24.64 1.51
C VAL A 5 8.22 -23.59 1.48
N ILE A 6 9.36 -23.89 0.87
CA ILE A 6 10.48 -22.96 0.67
C ILE A 6 10.11 -22.02 -0.49
N SER A 7 9.28 -21.02 -0.20
CA SER A 7 9.04 -19.89 -1.10
C SER A 7 9.77 -18.65 -0.60
N ALA A 8 10.36 -17.88 -1.52
CA ALA A 8 11.13 -16.68 -1.21
C ALA A 8 10.25 -15.61 -0.53
N LYS A 9 10.82 -14.90 0.45
CA LYS A 9 10.14 -13.73 1.04
C LYS A 9 9.95 -12.67 -0.05
N ARG A 10 8.81 -11.99 -0.02
CA ARG A 10 8.49 -10.93 -1.00
C ARG A 10 9.13 -9.62 -0.54
N HIS A 11 10.42 -9.50 -0.81
CA HIS A 11 11.18 -8.28 -0.58
C HIS A 11 11.13 -7.38 -1.81
N VAL A 12 10.95 -6.09 -1.59
CA VAL A 12 11.00 -5.07 -2.64
C VAL A 12 12.11 -4.10 -2.30
N THR A 13 13.01 -3.87 -3.24
CA THR A 13 14.08 -2.88 -3.11
C THR A 13 13.94 -1.84 -4.20
N PHE A 14 14.04 -0.57 -3.81
CA PHE A 14 14.01 0.56 -4.72
C PHE A 14 15.43 1.05 -4.93
N TYR A 15 15.76 1.28 -6.18
CA TYR A 15 17.03 1.86 -6.61
C TYR A 15 16.75 3.20 -7.28
N ARG A 16 17.75 4.09 -7.28
CA ARG A 16 17.66 5.39 -7.94
C ARG A 16 17.39 5.26 -9.44
N ASP A 17 18.00 4.27 -10.05
CA ASP A 17 17.93 4.01 -11.48
C ASP A 17 18.10 2.50 -11.77
N GLN A 18 18.13 2.18 -13.06
CA GLN A 18 18.23 0.80 -13.55
C GLN A 18 19.60 0.16 -13.30
N SER A 19 20.65 0.92 -12.99
CA SER A 19 21.98 0.38 -12.67
C SER A 19 21.99 -0.39 -11.34
N LYS A 20 21.00 -0.14 -10.48
CA LYS A 20 20.87 -0.73 -9.14
C LYS A 20 22.09 -0.52 -8.24
N ARG A 21 22.90 0.51 -8.51
CA ARG A 21 24.08 0.84 -7.68
C ARG A 21 23.70 1.57 -6.40
N GLU A 22 22.73 2.46 -6.47
CA GLU A 22 22.28 3.25 -5.33
C GLU A 22 20.89 2.79 -4.87
N LYS A 23 20.88 2.15 -3.70
CA LYS A 23 19.65 1.72 -3.02
C LYS A 23 19.01 2.91 -2.30
N LEU A 24 17.70 3.08 -2.47
CA LEU A 24 16.92 4.15 -1.84
C LEU A 24 16.11 3.67 -0.63
N LEU A 25 15.40 2.55 -0.76
CA LEU A 25 14.61 1.96 0.32
C LEU A 25 14.36 0.45 0.10
N ASP A 26 14.06 -0.24 1.19
CA ASP A 26 13.67 -1.65 1.21
C ASP A 26 12.33 -1.84 1.91
N ILE A 27 11.54 -2.79 1.40
CA ILE A 27 10.33 -3.30 2.03
C ILE A 27 10.55 -4.78 2.34
N LEU A 28 10.60 -5.11 3.63
CA LEU A 28 10.94 -6.43 4.11
C LEU A 28 9.73 -7.10 4.76
N GLN A 29 9.31 -8.25 4.24
CA GLN A 29 8.28 -9.06 4.86
C GLN A 29 8.76 -9.58 6.23
N ASP A 30 8.00 -9.26 7.29
CA ASP A 30 8.40 -9.56 8.67
C ASP A 30 8.27 -11.07 8.96
N LYS A 31 7.12 -11.66 8.62
CA LYS A 31 6.80 -13.07 8.86
C LYS A 31 6.44 -13.78 7.56
N LYS A 32 6.97 -15.00 7.39
CA LYS A 32 6.65 -15.86 6.22
C LYS A 32 5.23 -16.38 6.27
N PHE A 33 4.83 -16.89 7.43
CA PHE A 33 3.46 -17.32 7.71
C PHE A 33 2.81 -16.34 8.68
N ALA A 34 1.74 -15.70 8.23
CA ALA A 34 1.01 -14.70 9.01
C ALA A 34 -0.48 -14.84 8.68
N PRO A 35 -1.19 -15.78 9.34
CA PRO A 35 -2.55 -16.17 8.94
C PRO A 35 -3.58 -15.05 9.17
N ILE A 36 -3.28 -14.08 10.04
CA ILE A 36 -4.20 -13.00 10.39
C ILE A 36 -3.70 -11.67 9.82
N THR A 37 -2.49 -11.23 10.18
CA THR A 37 -1.95 -9.92 9.76
C THR A 37 -0.60 -10.07 9.10
N MET A 38 -0.53 -9.75 7.81
CA MET A 38 0.72 -9.68 7.08
C MET A 38 1.35 -8.30 7.29
N THR A 39 2.64 -8.28 7.63
CA THR A 39 3.36 -7.04 7.95
C THR A 39 4.70 -6.95 7.23
N TYR A 40 5.09 -5.72 6.93
CA TYR A 40 6.27 -5.38 6.17
C TYR A 40 7.00 -4.20 6.80
N THR A 41 8.30 -4.31 7.02
CA THR A 41 9.14 -3.22 7.51
C THR A 41 9.70 -2.42 6.34
N VAL A 42 9.47 -1.11 6.32
CA VAL A 42 10.09 -0.17 5.38
C VAL A 42 11.37 0.39 5.99
N ARG A 43 12.48 0.33 5.26
CA ARG A 43 13.79 0.85 5.69
C ARG A 43 14.34 1.83 4.66
N ASP A 44 15.05 2.85 5.11
CA ASP A 44 15.83 3.71 4.22
C ASP A 44 17.11 3.01 3.72
N ALA A 45 17.84 3.67 2.84
CA ALA A 45 19.11 3.21 2.28
C ALA A 45 20.14 2.77 3.34
N ARG A 46 20.13 3.43 4.52
CA ARG A 46 21.04 3.15 5.64
C ARG A 46 20.52 2.03 6.56
N GLY A 47 19.38 1.43 6.24
CA GLY A 47 18.77 0.36 7.02
C GLY A 47 17.94 0.84 8.21
N ARG A 48 17.78 2.15 8.40
CA ARG A 48 16.93 2.69 9.47
C ARG A 48 15.46 2.43 9.14
N LYS A 49 14.72 1.91 10.11
CA LYS A 49 13.28 1.67 9.98
C LYS A 49 12.54 3.00 9.85
N LEU A 50 11.78 3.16 8.78
CA LEU A 50 10.93 4.33 8.56
C LEU A 50 9.50 4.07 9.02
N ALA A 51 8.96 2.91 8.68
CA ALA A 51 7.61 2.52 9.05
C ALA A 51 7.43 1.00 9.01
N LYS A 52 6.32 0.56 9.55
CA LYS A 52 5.78 -0.78 9.38
C LYS A 52 4.46 -0.67 8.64
N LEU A 53 4.30 -1.43 7.56
CA LEU A 53 3.07 -1.55 6.81
C LEU A 53 2.38 -2.85 7.18
N GLY A 54 1.06 -2.90 7.11
CA GLY A 54 0.37 -4.18 7.28
C GLY A 54 -1.07 -4.19 6.86
N LYS A 55 -1.53 -5.41 6.60
CA LYS A 55 -2.86 -5.73 6.11
C LYS A 55 -3.40 -6.89 6.96
N ASN A 56 -4.60 -6.72 7.52
CA ASN A 56 -5.26 -7.76 8.32
C ASN A 56 -6.25 -8.55 7.44
N TRP A 57 -5.90 -9.79 7.09
CA TRP A 57 -6.66 -10.68 6.20
C TRP A 57 -8.06 -10.99 6.71
N LEU A 58 -8.28 -11.08 8.02
CA LEU A 58 -9.56 -11.47 8.60
C LEU A 58 -10.68 -10.44 8.36
N PHE A 59 -10.32 -9.16 8.22
CA PHE A 59 -11.28 -8.06 8.00
C PHE A 59 -11.30 -7.54 6.55
N ASN A 60 -10.46 -8.07 5.65
CA ASN A 60 -10.35 -7.59 4.27
C ASN A 60 -11.44 -8.11 3.33
N ALA A 61 -12.31 -9.03 3.78
CA ALA A 61 -13.42 -9.53 2.96
C ALA A 61 -14.45 -8.42 2.64
N ILE A 62 -14.52 -7.35 3.44
CA ILE A 62 -15.56 -6.31 3.32
C ILE A 62 -14.99 -4.97 2.80
N ARG A 63 -13.82 -4.54 3.29
CA ARG A 63 -13.11 -3.34 2.78
C ARG A 63 -11.61 -3.50 2.91
N LYS A 64 -10.90 -3.28 1.81
CA LYS A 64 -9.43 -3.38 1.77
C LYS A 64 -8.82 -2.24 2.58
N ARG A 65 -8.05 -2.59 3.61
CA ARG A 65 -7.36 -1.64 4.48
C ARG A 65 -5.91 -2.01 4.70
N TRP A 66 -5.07 -0.99 4.68
CA TRP A 66 -3.66 -1.04 5.03
C TRP A 66 -3.37 -0.03 6.11
N TYR A 67 -2.52 -0.42 7.05
CA TYR A 67 -2.15 0.38 8.19
C TYR A 67 -0.66 0.70 8.10
N VAL A 68 -0.30 1.90 8.54
CA VAL A 68 1.08 2.39 8.58
C VAL A 68 1.40 2.75 10.02
N TRP A 69 2.35 2.05 10.62
CA TRP A 69 2.85 2.33 11.95
C TRP A 69 4.24 2.94 11.90
N ALA A 70 4.50 3.86 12.83
CA ALA A 70 5.83 4.34 13.15
C ALA A 70 6.72 3.20 13.69
N PRO A 71 8.05 3.36 13.70
CA PRO A 71 8.96 2.36 14.24
C PRO A 71 8.72 2.02 15.72
N ASN A 72 8.15 2.95 16.50
CA ASN A 72 7.77 2.77 17.90
C ASN A 72 6.40 2.07 18.09
N GLY A 73 5.68 1.76 17.00
CA GLY A 73 4.37 1.10 17.03
C GLY A 73 3.16 2.04 17.01
N THR A 74 3.34 3.36 17.06
CA THR A 74 2.24 4.31 16.92
C THR A 74 1.61 4.21 15.53
N LEU A 75 0.27 4.10 15.44
CA LEU A 75 -0.42 4.14 14.15
C LEU A 75 -0.35 5.56 13.59
N LEU A 76 0.25 5.73 12.42
CA LEU A 76 0.43 7.03 11.76
C LEU A 76 -0.64 7.29 10.69
N PHE A 77 -0.90 6.29 9.85
CA PHE A 77 -1.78 6.45 8.69
C PHE A 77 -2.57 5.18 8.40
N LEU A 78 -3.67 5.37 7.67
CA LEU A 78 -4.50 4.34 7.08
C LEU A 78 -4.56 4.56 5.57
N ALA A 79 -4.47 3.49 4.79
CA ALA A 79 -4.93 3.48 3.41
C ALA A 79 -6.14 2.57 3.30
N LYS A 80 -7.24 3.08 2.76
CA LYS A 80 -8.48 2.33 2.57
C LYS A 80 -8.99 2.50 1.15
N GLU A 81 -9.66 1.47 0.66
CA GLU A 81 -10.37 1.55 -0.62
C GLU A 81 -11.46 2.62 -0.54
N ASP A 82 -11.48 3.50 -1.55
CA ASP A 82 -12.50 4.55 -1.64
C ASP A 82 -13.80 3.97 -2.19
N SER A 83 -14.78 3.84 -1.31
CA SER A 83 -16.12 3.36 -1.64
C SER A 83 -17.07 4.43 -2.18
N ILE A 84 -16.76 5.73 -2.00
CA ILE A 84 -17.66 6.83 -2.37
C ILE A 84 -17.64 7.07 -3.87
N ILE A 85 -16.45 7.02 -4.49
CA ILE A 85 -16.32 7.04 -5.95
C ILE A 85 -17.09 5.87 -6.57
N LEU A 86 -16.98 4.66 -5.99
CA LEU A 86 -17.70 3.48 -6.46
C LEU A 86 -19.23 3.59 -6.35
N SER A 87 -19.77 4.21 -5.29
CA SER A 87 -21.21 4.34 -5.09
C SER A 87 -21.84 5.36 -6.05
N LEU A 88 -21.15 6.47 -6.33
CA LEU A 88 -21.60 7.46 -7.31
C LEU A 88 -21.55 6.89 -8.74
N LEU A 89 -20.44 6.26 -9.14
CA LEU A 89 -20.29 5.68 -10.49
C LEU A 89 -21.24 4.50 -10.75
N ARG A 90 -21.61 3.73 -9.72
CA ARG A 90 -22.62 2.65 -9.82
C ARG A 90 -23.95 3.16 -10.36
N ARG A 91 -24.32 4.38 -10.01
CA ARG A 91 -25.59 5.00 -10.41
C ARG A 91 -25.62 5.38 -11.90
N PHE A 92 -24.45 5.57 -12.53
CA PHE A 92 -24.34 6.06 -13.90
C PHE A 92 -23.89 5.01 -14.93
N LEU A 93 -23.16 3.96 -14.53
CA LEU A 93 -22.47 3.07 -15.49
C LEU A 93 -23.02 1.64 -15.66
N GLY A 94 -24.06 1.25 -14.91
CA GLY A 94 -24.73 -0.04 -15.12
C GLY A 94 -23.79 -1.27 -15.12
N PRO A 95 -24.11 -2.38 -15.82
CA PRO A 95 -23.39 -3.67 -15.75
C PRO A 95 -21.92 -3.67 -16.25
N LEU A 96 -21.37 -2.55 -16.75
CA LEU A 96 -19.92 -2.37 -16.98
C LEU A 96 -19.10 -2.25 -15.69
N PHE A 97 -19.74 -2.39 -14.52
CA PHE A 97 -19.18 -2.18 -13.19
C PHE A 97 -17.93 -3.02 -12.86
N GLY A 98 -17.76 -4.20 -13.48
CA GLY A 98 -16.61 -5.08 -13.27
C GLY A 98 -15.25 -4.49 -13.69
N ILE A 99 -15.26 -3.31 -14.34
CA ILE A 99 -14.08 -2.67 -14.94
C ILE A 99 -13.55 -1.51 -14.07
N LEU A 100 -14.32 -1.04 -13.07
CA LEU A 100 -13.95 0.08 -12.20
C LEU A 100 -13.08 -0.44 -11.03
N ARG A 101 -11.76 -0.30 -11.20
CA ARG A 101 -10.73 -0.84 -10.31
C ARG A 101 -10.62 -0.04 -9.00
N THR A 102 -10.18 -0.73 -7.94
CA THR A 102 -9.93 -0.20 -6.58
C THR A 102 -9.01 1.03 -6.59
N ASN A 103 -9.49 2.17 -6.10
CA ASN A 103 -8.68 3.33 -5.72
C ASN A 103 -8.48 3.31 -4.21
N PHE A 104 -7.31 3.73 -3.74
CA PHE A 104 -7.03 3.90 -2.32
C PHE A 104 -6.85 5.37 -1.97
N ILE A 105 -7.39 5.77 -0.82
CA ILE A 105 -7.15 7.06 -0.19
C ILE A 105 -6.29 6.87 1.06
N PHE A 106 -5.38 7.80 1.31
CA PHE A 106 -4.47 7.79 2.44
C PHE A 106 -4.91 8.85 3.44
N LEU A 107 -4.99 8.47 4.71
CA LEU A 107 -5.52 9.30 5.79
C LEU A 107 -4.57 9.24 7.01
N PRO A 108 -4.34 10.37 7.71
CA PRO A 108 -3.79 10.34 9.06
C PRO A 108 -4.65 9.49 10.00
N ALA A 109 -4.01 8.77 10.90
CA ALA A 109 -4.70 7.94 11.87
C ALA A 109 -5.66 8.78 12.73
N GLY A 110 -6.91 8.30 12.88
CA GLY A 110 -7.93 8.98 13.67
C GLY A 110 -8.64 10.13 12.95
N THR A 111 -8.34 10.36 11.67
CA THR A 111 -8.97 11.41 10.86
C THR A 111 -9.61 10.83 9.61
N GLU A 112 -10.47 11.62 8.98
CA GLU A 112 -11.04 11.34 7.65
C GLU A 112 -10.45 12.25 6.57
N ASP A 113 -9.39 13.00 6.91
CA ASP A 113 -8.72 13.92 5.99
C ASP A 113 -7.90 13.13 4.96
N VAL A 114 -8.23 13.31 3.69
CA VAL A 114 -7.52 12.66 2.59
C VAL A 114 -6.27 13.47 2.26
N ILE A 115 -5.12 12.88 2.53
CA ILE A 115 -3.80 13.50 2.31
C ILE A 115 -3.09 12.93 1.07
N GLY A 116 -3.63 11.85 0.48
CA GLY A 116 -3.07 11.25 -0.71
C GLY A 116 -3.99 10.21 -1.32
N GLU A 117 -3.75 9.91 -2.60
CA GLU A 117 -4.57 9.03 -3.39
C GLU A 117 -3.71 8.12 -4.25
N PHE A 118 -4.07 6.84 -4.33
CA PHE A 118 -3.44 5.87 -5.20
C PHE A 118 -4.46 5.33 -6.19
N LYS A 119 -4.36 5.79 -7.43
CA LYS A 119 -5.31 5.53 -8.53
C LYS A 119 -4.68 4.64 -9.58
N ARG A 120 -5.43 3.65 -10.05
CA ARG A 120 -5.07 2.90 -11.26
C ARG A 120 -5.71 3.58 -12.48
N LYS A 121 -4.90 4.05 -13.42
CA LYS A 121 -5.39 4.66 -14.66
C LYS A 121 -5.90 3.59 -15.62
N PHE A 122 -6.99 3.91 -16.31
CA PHE A 122 -7.52 3.09 -17.40
C PHE A 122 -6.70 3.37 -18.67
N THR A 123 -5.61 2.62 -18.83
CA THR A 123 -4.80 2.62 -20.05
C THR A 123 -4.58 1.17 -20.51
N ILE A 124 -4.22 0.97 -21.78
CA ILE A 124 -3.86 -0.36 -22.34
C ILE A 124 -2.74 -1.02 -21.50
N LEU A 125 -1.89 -0.19 -20.89
CA LEU A 125 -0.87 -0.59 -19.91
C LEU A 125 -1.36 -0.37 -18.48
N ASP A 126 -0.86 -1.17 -17.54
CA ASP A 126 -1.10 -0.95 -16.12
C ASP A 126 -0.30 0.24 -15.60
N ARG A 127 -0.96 1.39 -15.48
CA ARG A 127 -0.39 2.62 -14.92
C ARG A 127 -1.04 2.96 -13.59
N TYR A 128 -0.21 3.23 -12.59
CA TYR A 128 -0.64 3.71 -11.29
C TYR A 128 -0.16 5.15 -11.08
N VAL A 129 -0.97 5.94 -10.40
CA VAL A 129 -0.63 7.30 -9.98
C VAL A 129 -0.78 7.37 -8.47
N LEU A 130 0.33 7.69 -7.81
CA LEU A 130 0.35 8.12 -6.42
C LEU A 130 0.33 9.65 -6.42
N ASP A 131 -0.80 10.21 -6.01
CA ASP A 131 -0.98 11.65 -5.84
C ASP A 131 -0.88 11.99 -4.35
N MET A 132 0.01 12.90 -3.99
CA MET A 132 0.21 13.37 -2.62
C MET A 132 0.15 14.91 -2.56
N THR A 133 -0.54 15.52 -3.52
CA THR A 133 -0.73 16.98 -3.60
C THR A 133 -1.55 17.52 -2.43
N SER A 134 -2.50 16.73 -1.91
CA SER A 134 -3.28 17.02 -0.70
C SER A 134 -2.48 16.97 0.61
N ASP A 135 -1.18 16.63 0.57
CA ASP A 135 -0.26 16.67 1.71
C ASP A 135 0.89 17.67 1.45
N PRO A 136 0.63 19.00 1.39
CA PRO A 136 1.68 19.98 1.14
C PRO A 136 2.68 20.08 2.30
N GLN A 137 2.23 19.80 3.52
CA GLN A 137 3.05 19.83 4.73
C GLN A 137 3.98 18.62 4.87
N ARG A 138 3.84 17.62 3.99
CA ARG A 138 4.61 16.37 4.03
C ARG A 138 4.44 15.62 5.35
N LEU A 139 3.21 15.59 5.87
CA LEU A 139 2.81 14.80 7.02
C LEU A 139 3.25 13.34 6.82
N MET A 140 3.01 12.78 5.63
CA MET A 140 3.53 11.48 5.25
C MET A 140 4.85 11.61 4.49
N ASP A 141 5.89 10.93 5.01
CA ASP A 141 7.16 10.74 4.31
C ASP A 141 6.89 10.09 2.94
N ARG A 142 7.40 10.71 1.86
CA ARG A 142 7.16 10.26 0.49
C ARG A 142 7.71 8.87 0.20
N ARG A 143 8.75 8.46 0.93
CA ARG A 143 9.30 7.09 0.84
C ARG A 143 8.30 6.08 1.39
N ILE A 144 7.61 6.43 2.48
CA ILE A 144 6.53 5.61 3.04
C ILE A 144 5.34 5.56 2.07
N ALA A 145 4.95 6.70 1.49
CA ALA A 145 3.85 6.78 0.52
C ALA A 145 4.11 5.89 -0.72
N ILE A 146 5.31 5.98 -1.30
CA ILE A 146 5.73 5.14 -2.44
C ILE A 146 5.75 3.66 -2.05
N ALA A 147 6.33 3.34 -0.89
CA ALA A 147 6.39 1.96 -0.41
C ALA A 147 4.98 1.37 -0.24
N LEU A 148 4.06 2.14 0.35
CA LEU A 148 2.67 1.75 0.51
C LEU A 148 1.99 1.55 -0.86
N GLY A 149 2.16 2.46 -1.81
CA GLY A 149 1.62 2.32 -3.18
C GLY A 149 2.02 1.02 -3.87
N VAL A 150 3.30 0.64 -3.78
CA VAL A 150 3.78 -0.64 -4.35
C VAL A 150 3.19 -1.85 -3.62
N MET A 151 3.04 -1.77 -2.30
CA MET A 151 2.42 -2.84 -1.52
C MET A 151 0.91 -2.98 -1.79
N LEU A 152 0.22 -1.87 -2.11
CA LEU A 152 -1.17 -1.89 -2.56
C LEU A 152 -1.30 -2.61 -3.90
N ASP A 153 -0.45 -2.35 -4.89
CA ASP A 153 -0.51 -3.11 -6.16
C ASP A 153 -0.17 -4.60 -5.98
N THR A 154 0.90 -4.90 -5.26
CA THR A 154 1.39 -6.28 -5.06
C THR A 154 0.45 -7.13 -4.17
N GLY A 155 -0.28 -6.47 -3.27
CA GLY A 155 -1.22 -7.08 -2.33
C GLY A 155 -2.59 -7.40 -2.93
N GLU A 156 -2.93 -6.82 -4.08
CA GLU A 156 -4.25 -6.95 -4.72
C GLU A 156 -4.27 -7.88 -5.94
N ARG A 157 -3.14 -8.12 -6.62
CA ARG A 157 -3.06 -9.05 -7.77
C ARG A 157 -2.91 -10.53 -7.39
N ARG A 158 -3.66 -11.04 -6.41
CA ARG A 158 -3.59 -12.45 -6.03
C ARG A 158 -4.95 -13.11 -6.01
#